data_AF-A0A2V9ZCA6-F1
#
_entry.id   AF-A0A2V9ZCA6-F1
#
_cell.length_a   1.000
_cell.length_b   1.000
_cell.length_c   1.000
_cell.angle_alpha   90.00
_cell.angle_beta   90.00
_cell.angle_gamma   90.00
#
_symmetry.space_group_name_H-M   'P 1'
#
loop_
_entity.id
_entity.type
_entity.pdbx_description
1 polymer ?
#
loop_
_entity_poly.entity_id
_entity_poly.type
_entity_poly.pdbx_seq_one_letter_code
_entity_poly.pdbx_strand_id
1 'polypeptide(L)'
;MHPKFVGIALVFAGIALGIVWVSGRIAQPFLPVLVLLLFLAGISLFGKTNQFAQRLQPFVGRSVRVLTWDSELPGHSAATFIVQSVRALGPGLHFYLRPLPQGSPIHLKIAQPREATVDDAGVTIREAKYVQWAGRKVPKSQATIPFVLTVVGKTQVTSVERGDRPLAPSA
;
A
#
# COMPACT_ATOMS: atom_id res chain seq x y z
N MET A 1 11.66 5.00 -22.66
CA MET A 1 10.80 5.88 -21.83
C MET A 1 9.95 5.02 -20.90
N HIS A 2 9.93 5.30 -19.59
CA HIS A 2 9.13 4.50 -18.65
C HIS A 2 7.62 4.77 -18.83
N PRO A 3 6.75 3.73 -18.81
CA PRO A 3 5.31 3.83 -19.13
C PRO A 3 4.52 4.79 -18.21
N LYS A 4 5.10 5.17 -17.08
CA LYS A 4 4.49 6.02 -16.05
C LYS A 4 4.65 7.51 -16.35
N PHE A 5 5.73 7.91 -17.03
CA PHE A 5 5.87 9.28 -17.53
C PHE A 5 4.93 9.53 -18.71
N VAL A 6 4.65 8.49 -19.49
CA VAL A 6 3.67 8.52 -20.57
C VAL A 6 2.28 8.80 -20.01
N GLY A 7 1.82 8.06 -18.99
CA GLY A 7 0.49 8.29 -18.41
C GLY A 7 0.28 9.70 -17.83
N ILE A 8 1.27 10.26 -17.13
CA ILE A 8 1.20 11.63 -16.60
C ILE A 8 1.23 12.67 -17.74
N ALA A 9 2.13 12.50 -18.71
CA ALA A 9 2.20 13.39 -19.87
C ALA A 9 0.90 13.36 -20.68
N LEU A 10 0.23 12.21 -20.80
CA LEU A 10 -1.04 12.07 -21.49
C LEU A 10 -2.20 12.78 -20.76
N VAL A 11 -2.23 12.75 -19.42
CA VAL A 11 -3.23 13.49 -18.63
C VAL A 11 -3.03 15.00 -18.79
N PHE A 12 -1.80 15.50 -18.66
CA PHE A 12 -1.52 16.94 -18.84
C PHE A 12 -1.72 17.39 -20.29
N ALA A 13 -1.36 16.57 -21.28
CA ALA A 13 -1.66 16.83 -22.68
C ALA A 13 -3.17 16.89 -22.94
N GLY A 14 -3.95 16.00 -22.32
CA GLY A 14 -5.41 16.02 -22.38
C GLY A 14 -6.02 17.31 -21.83
N ILE A 15 -5.57 17.74 -20.64
CA ILE A 15 -6.03 19.00 -20.02
C ILE A 15 -5.64 20.21 -20.88
N ALA A 16 -4.39 20.27 -21.36
CA ALA A 16 -3.91 21.36 -22.20
C ALA A 16 -4.68 21.44 -23.53
N LEU A 17 -4.92 20.31 -24.21
CA LEU A 17 -5.73 20.27 -25.43
C LEU A 17 -7.18 20.70 -25.18
N GLY A 18 -7.78 20.29 -24.05
CA GLY A 18 -9.13 20.70 -23.67
C GLY A 18 -9.25 22.21 -23.49
N ILE A 19 -8.28 22.84 -22.81
CA ILE A 19 -8.24 24.30 -22.62
C ILE A 19 -8.09 25.04 -23.96
N VAL A 20 -7.22 24.54 -24.86
CA VAL A 20 -6.99 25.15 -26.17
C VAL A 20 -8.22 25.02 -27.08
N TRP A 21 -8.96 23.91 -26.99
CA TRP A 21 -10.22 23.69 -27.72
C TRP A 21 -11.34 24.62 -27.25
N VAL A 22 -11.56 24.73 -25.93
CA VAL A 22 -12.54 25.65 -25.35
C VAL A 22 -12.22 27.11 -25.69
N SER A 23 -10.94 27.43 -25.88
CA SER A 23 -10.47 28.75 -26.32
C SER A 23 -10.72 29.04 -27.82
N GLY A 24 -11.36 28.13 -28.56
CA GLY A 24 -11.75 28.31 -29.97
C GLY A 24 -10.59 28.31 -30.97
N ARG A 25 -9.35 28.01 -30.54
CA ARG A 25 -8.16 28.08 -31.40
C ARG A 25 -7.97 26.87 -32.32
N ILE A 26 -8.69 25.77 -32.09
CA ILE A 26 -8.58 24.53 -32.87
C ILE A 26 -9.98 24.02 -33.20
N ALA A 27 -10.33 24.00 -34.48
CA ALA A 27 -11.65 23.61 -35.00
C ALA A 27 -11.76 22.10 -35.32
N GLN A 28 -10.97 21.24 -34.67
CA GLN A 28 -10.97 19.80 -34.93
C GLN A 28 -12.04 19.09 -34.07
N PRO A 29 -13.10 18.51 -34.66
CA PRO A 29 -14.24 17.95 -33.92
C PRO A 29 -13.89 16.68 -33.11
N PHE A 30 -12.77 16.02 -33.40
CA PHE A 30 -12.36 14.76 -32.76
C PHE A 30 -11.41 14.94 -31.57
N LEU A 31 -10.97 16.17 -31.29
CA LEU A 31 -10.02 16.47 -30.21
C LEU A 31 -10.53 16.06 -28.81
N PRO A 32 -11.82 16.24 -28.45
CA PRO A 32 -12.35 15.81 -27.15
C PRO A 32 -12.29 14.29 -26.95
N VAL A 33 -12.49 13.52 -28.01
CA VAL A 33 -12.40 12.05 -27.99
C VAL A 33 -10.96 11.62 -27.72
N LEU A 34 -9.98 12.27 -28.36
CA LEU A 34 -8.57 12.00 -28.10
C LEU A 34 -8.19 12.35 -26.65
N VAL A 35 -8.60 13.51 -26.14
CA VAL A 35 -8.37 13.92 -24.74
C VAL A 35 -8.95 12.89 -23.77
N LEU A 36 -10.19 12.44 -24.01
CA LEU A 36 -10.85 11.44 -23.19
C LEU A 36 -10.12 10.10 -23.23
N LEU A 37 -9.69 9.65 -24.41
CA LEU A 37 -8.92 8.41 -24.57
C LEU A 37 -7.56 8.48 -23.86
N LEU A 38 -6.86 9.61 -23.95
CA LEU A 38 -5.59 9.82 -23.27
C LEU A 38 -5.76 9.88 -21.74
N PHE A 39 -6.83 10.52 -21.27
CA PHE A 39 -7.19 10.56 -19.85
C PHE A 39 -7.52 9.15 -19.34
N LEU A 40 -8.42 8.43 -20.00
CA LEU A 40 -8.81 7.05 -19.69
C LEU A 40 -7.63 6.08 -19.70
N ALA A 41 -6.75 6.19 -20.70
CA ALA A 41 -5.51 5.42 -20.76
C ALA A 41 -4.64 5.72 -19.53
N GLY A 42 -4.47 6.99 -19.15
CA GLY A 42 -3.76 7.41 -17.94
C GLY A 42 -4.30 6.77 -16.66
N ILE A 43 -5.62 6.81 -16.44
CA ILE A 43 -6.26 6.21 -15.23
C ILE A 43 -6.14 4.69 -15.21
N SER A 44 -6.21 4.01 -16.36
CA SER A 44 -6.13 2.55 -16.45
C SER A 44 -4.81 1.97 -15.90
N LEU A 45 -3.71 2.71 -16.02
CA LEU A 45 -2.40 2.31 -15.47
C LEU A 45 -2.37 2.30 -13.94
N PHE A 46 -3.29 2.98 -13.26
CA PHE A 46 -3.38 3.02 -11.79
C PHE A 46 -4.28 1.93 -11.19
N GLY A 47 -5.13 1.28 -11.99
CA GLY A 47 -6.05 0.24 -11.53
C GLY A 47 -5.36 -0.95 -10.85
N LYS A 48 -4.14 -1.29 -11.29
CA LYS A 48 -3.37 -2.44 -10.75
C LYS A 48 -3.00 -2.26 -9.27
N THR A 49 -2.62 -1.05 -8.85
CA THR A 49 -2.28 -0.78 -7.45
C THR A 49 -3.52 -0.86 -6.56
N ASN A 50 -4.68 -0.42 -7.06
CA ASN A 50 -5.94 -0.47 -6.32
C ASN A 50 -6.44 -1.92 -6.14
N GLN A 51 -6.40 -2.74 -7.21
CA GLN A 51 -6.68 -4.17 -7.12
C GLN A 51 -5.74 -4.87 -6.12
N PHE A 52 -4.46 -4.47 -6.11
CA PHE A 52 -3.51 -5.00 -5.14
C PHE A 52 -3.87 -4.58 -3.70
N ALA A 53 -4.23 -3.31 -3.46
CA ALA A 53 -4.68 -2.86 -2.13
C ALA A 53 -5.97 -3.58 -1.67
N GLN A 54 -6.85 -3.97 -2.59
CA GLN A 54 -8.04 -4.78 -2.27
C GLN A 54 -7.66 -6.20 -1.82
N ARG A 55 -6.68 -6.84 -2.48
CA ARG A 55 -6.15 -8.16 -2.05
C ARG A 55 -5.49 -8.12 -0.67
N LEU A 56 -5.11 -6.93 -0.20
CA LEU A 56 -4.47 -6.73 1.09
C LEU A 56 -5.43 -6.41 2.23
N GLN A 57 -6.73 -6.21 1.94
CA GLN A 57 -7.73 -5.96 2.98
C GLN A 57 -7.82 -7.06 4.04
N PRO A 58 -7.65 -8.37 3.73
CA PRO A 58 -7.67 -9.43 4.74
C PRO A 58 -6.58 -9.32 5.82
N PHE A 59 -5.50 -8.56 5.58
CA PHE A 59 -4.46 -8.32 6.59
C PHE A 59 -4.79 -7.19 7.54
N VAL A 60 -5.79 -6.36 7.23
CA VAL A 60 -6.23 -5.27 8.12
C VAL A 60 -6.73 -5.88 9.43
N GLY A 61 -6.22 -5.37 10.55
CA GLY A 61 -6.44 -5.87 11.89
C GLY A 61 -5.50 -7.00 12.33
N ARG A 62 -4.69 -7.59 11.43
CA ARG A 62 -3.75 -8.65 11.78
C ARG A 62 -2.42 -8.10 12.30
N SER A 63 -1.81 -8.86 13.19
CA SER A 63 -0.43 -8.66 13.63
C SER A 63 0.54 -9.15 12.56
N VAL A 64 1.53 -8.33 12.24
CA VAL A 64 2.50 -8.58 11.17
C VAL A 64 3.90 -8.15 11.60
N ARG A 65 4.91 -8.81 11.03
CA ARG A 65 6.29 -8.32 10.98
C ARG A 65 6.54 -7.74 9.60
N VAL A 66 7.30 -6.65 9.56
CA VAL A 66 7.59 -5.93 8.32
C VAL A 66 9.09 -5.79 8.16
N LEU A 67 9.57 -6.22 7.00
CA LEU A 67 10.94 -6.04 6.55
C LEU A 67 10.91 -5.18 5.28
N THR A 68 11.86 -4.27 5.17
CA THR A 68 12.06 -3.41 4.02
C THR A 68 13.51 -3.47 3.59
N TRP A 69 13.78 -3.81 2.32
CA TRP A 69 15.16 -4.04 1.84
C TRP A 69 15.93 -5.03 2.72
N ASP A 70 15.26 -6.12 3.11
CA ASP A 70 15.81 -7.14 4.02
C ASP A 70 16.31 -6.62 5.38
N SER A 71 15.92 -5.39 5.76
CA SER A 71 16.17 -4.81 7.07
C SER A 71 14.87 -4.48 7.79
N GLU A 72 14.93 -4.46 9.11
CA GLU A 72 13.80 -4.02 9.94
C GLU A 72 13.53 -2.52 9.74
N LEU A 73 12.33 -2.08 10.12
CA LEU A 73 11.96 -0.68 10.01
C LEU A 73 12.81 0.18 10.96
N PRO A 74 13.29 1.36 10.50
CA PRO A 74 14.10 2.24 11.34
C PRO A 74 13.46 2.54 12.71
N GLY A 75 14.24 2.32 13.77
CA GLY A 75 13.82 2.54 15.16
C GLY A 75 12.88 1.48 15.75
N HIS A 76 12.62 0.38 15.03
CA HIS A 76 11.64 -0.63 15.43
C HIS A 76 12.19 -2.06 15.22
N SER A 77 13.26 -2.40 15.95
CA SER A 77 13.87 -3.72 15.84
C SER A 77 12.98 -4.82 16.43
N ALA A 78 12.85 -5.94 15.73
CA ALA A 78 11.98 -7.08 16.02
C ALA A 78 10.51 -6.72 16.32
N ALA A 79 10.06 -5.52 15.93
CA ALA A 79 8.73 -5.02 16.26
C ALA A 79 7.63 -5.77 15.51
N THR A 80 6.52 -6.01 16.22
CA THR A 80 5.27 -6.45 15.60
C THR A 80 4.36 -5.25 15.43
N PHE A 81 3.64 -5.20 14.32
CA PHE A 81 2.71 -4.14 13.99
C PHE A 81 1.32 -4.70 13.75
N ILE A 82 0.29 -3.89 13.99
CA ILE A 82 -1.06 -4.15 13.48
C ILE A 82 -1.24 -3.33 12.21
N VAL A 83 -1.68 -3.97 11.13
CA VAL A 83 -2.09 -3.27 9.91
C VAL A 83 -3.43 -2.60 10.18
N GLN A 84 -3.46 -1.27 10.26
CA GLN A 84 -4.72 -0.56 10.49
C GLN A 84 -5.48 -0.26 9.21
N SER A 85 -4.77 0.05 8.13
CA SER A 85 -5.39 0.21 6.82
C SER A 85 -4.36 0.08 5.71
N VAL A 86 -4.88 -0.28 4.54
CA VAL A 86 -4.12 -0.36 3.28
C VAL A 86 -4.88 0.40 2.21
N ARG A 87 -4.19 1.30 1.51
CA ARG A 87 -4.77 2.13 0.45
C ARG A 87 -3.84 2.24 -0.75
N ALA A 88 -4.41 2.32 -1.94
CA ALA A 88 -3.68 2.75 -3.13
C ALA A 88 -3.88 4.25 -3.33
N LEU A 89 -2.78 5.00 -3.50
CA LEU A 89 -2.82 6.42 -3.85
C LEU A 89 -1.86 6.66 -5.02
N GLY A 90 -2.44 6.94 -6.19
CA GLY A 90 -1.71 7.00 -7.45
C GLY A 90 -0.94 5.69 -7.70
N PRO A 91 0.37 5.73 -8.03
CA PRO A 91 1.16 4.54 -8.26
C PRO A 91 1.78 3.95 -6.98
N GLY A 92 1.37 4.42 -5.80
CA GLY A 92 1.91 3.99 -4.51
C GLY A 92 0.92 3.15 -3.71
N LEU A 93 1.45 2.20 -2.95
CA LEU A 93 0.73 1.48 -1.92
C LEU A 93 1.06 2.08 -0.56
N HIS A 94 0.03 2.32 0.25
CA HIS A 94 0.11 3.01 1.53
C HIS A 94 -0.42 2.10 2.62
N PHE A 95 0.42 1.80 3.62
CA PHE A 95 0.04 1.09 4.84
C PHE A 95 0.10 2.05 6.03
N TYR A 96 -0.85 1.89 6.93
CA TYR A 96 -0.79 2.50 8.26
C TYR A 96 -0.56 1.40 9.27
N LEU A 97 0.62 1.38 9.87
CA LEU A 97 1.10 0.32 10.75
C LEU A 97 1.18 0.86 12.17
N ARG A 98 0.45 0.24 13.09
CA ARG A 98 0.53 0.59 14.51
C ARG A 98 1.49 -0.36 15.22
N PRO A 99 2.58 0.12 15.85
CA PRO A 99 3.46 -0.76 16.61
C PRO A 99 2.73 -1.36 17.83
N LEU A 100 3.07 -2.60 18.16
CA LEU A 100 2.63 -3.29 19.38
C LEU A 100 3.69 -3.19 20.49
N PRO A 101 3.27 -3.22 21.77
CA PRO A 101 1.89 -3.35 22.26
C PRO A 101 1.06 -2.06 22.11
N GLN A 102 1.72 -0.90 22.09
CA GLN A 102 1.09 0.41 22.03
C GLN A 102 1.87 1.35 21.11
N GLY A 103 1.20 2.36 20.57
CA GLY A 103 1.80 3.42 19.77
C GLY A 103 0.83 3.98 18.73
N SER A 104 1.22 5.10 18.13
CA SER A 104 0.45 5.75 17.08
C SER A 104 0.70 5.08 15.72
N PRO A 105 -0.28 5.10 14.81
CA PRO A 105 -0.11 4.54 13.47
C PRO A 105 0.96 5.31 12.68
N ILE A 106 1.88 4.58 12.08
CA ILE A 106 2.98 5.12 11.28
C ILE A 106 2.74 4.78 9.81
N HIS A 107 2.95 5.78 8.95
CA HIS A 107 2.75 5.63 7.52
C HIS A 107 3.96 4.97 6.85
N LEU A 108 3.70 3.86 6.16
CA LEU A 108 4.62 3.19 5.25
C LEU A 108 4.09 3.35 3.81
N LYS A 109 4.95 3.82 2.91
CA LYS A 109 4.64 3.94 1.48
C LYS A 109 5.61 3.11 0.66
N ILE A 110 5.05 2.32 -0.25
CA ILE A 110 5.78 1.55 -1.24
C ILE A 110 5.45 2.15 -2.60
N ALA A 111 6.42 2.82 -3.22
CA ALA A 111 6.19 3.48 -4.49
C ALA A 111 6.39 2.50 -5.64
N GLN A 112 5.35 2.37 -6.47
CA GLN A 112 5.40 1.59 -7.70
C GLN A 112 5.73 0.11 -7.48
N PRO A 113 4.97 -0.60 -6.62
CA PRO A 113 5.22 -2.02 -6.37
C PRO A 113 5.02 -2.86 -7.64
N ARG A 114 5.85 -3.87 -7.82
CA ARG A 114 5.79 -4.86 -8.91
C ARG A 114 6.15 -6.23 -8.36
N GLU A 115 5.75 -7.26 -9.10
CA GLU A 115 6.01 -8.67 -8.74
C GLU A 115 5.58 -9.00 -7.31
N ALA A 116 4.35 -8.58 -6.98
CA ALA A 116 3.79 -8.79 -5.67
C ALA A 116 3.11 -10.15 -5.58
N THR A 117 3.45 -10.91 -4.54
CA THR A 117 2.80 -12.18 -4.18
C THR A 117 2.08 -11.97 -2.86
N VAL A 118 0.85 -12.47 -2.78
CA VAL A 118 0.00 -12.43 -1.57
C VAL A 118 -0.50 -13.84 -1.32
N ASP A 119 -0.31 -14.31 -0.10
CA ASP A 119 -0.79 -15.59 0.40
C ASP A 119 -1.28 -15.43 1.85
N ASP A 120 -1.70 -16.51 2.49
CA ASP A 120 -2.18 -16.44 3.89
C ASP A 120 -1.07 -16.12 4.90
N ALA A 121 0.18 -16.42 4.55
CA ALA A 121 1.35 -16.16 5.39
C ALA A 121 1.79 -14.70 5.32
N GLY A 122 1.46 -13.98 4.25
CA GLY A 122 1.81 -12.58 4.11
C GLY A 122 1.87 -12.05 2.68
N VAL A 123 2.76 -11.09 2.49
CA VAL A 123 2.91 -10.32 1.27
C VAL A 123 4.39 -10.13 0.99
N THR A 124 4.81 -10.41 -0.24
CA THR A 124 6.16 -10.11 -0.71
C THR A 124 6.08 -9.25 -1.95
N ILE A 125 6.84 -8.17 -1.99
CA ILE A 125 6.97 -7.28 -3.15
C ILE A 125 8.44 -7.27 -3.57
N ARG A 126 8.74 -7.90 -4.71
CA ARG A 126 10.11 -8.10 -5.19
C ARG A 126 10.70 -6.84 -5.85
N GLU A 127 9.85 -5.93 -6.30
CA GLU A 127 10.29 -4.71 -6.96
C GLU A 127 9.52 -3.47 -6.47
N ALA A 128 10.26 -2.41 -6.15
CA ALA A 128 9.69 -1.10 -5.84
C ALA A 128 10.69 0.02 -6.20
N LYS A 129 10.18 1.20 -6.56
CA LYS A 129 11.04 2.37 -6.86
C LYS A 129 11.75 2.84 -5.60
N TYR A 130 11.00 2.97 -4.51
CA TYR A 130 11.48 3.30 -3.17
C TYR A 130 10.46 2.85 -2.13
N VAL A 131 10.94 2.71 -0.89
CA VAL A 131 10.11 2.54 0.30
C VAL A 131 10.34 3.75 1.21
N GLN A 132 9.27 4.27 1.79
CA GLN A 132 9.29 5.42 2.68
C GLN A 132 8.57 5.08 3.98
N TRP A 133 9.24 5.29 5.11
CA TRP A 133 8.76 5.03 6.46
C TRP A 133 8.74 6.33 7.25
N ALA A 134 7.61 6.65 7.89
CA ALA A 134 7.46 7.86 8.70
C ALA A 134 7.91 9.14 7.97
N GLY A 135 7.61 9.26 6.68
CA GLY A 135 8.03 10.41 5.87
C GLY A 135 9.44 10.33 5.27
N ARG A 136 10.29 9.40 5.69
CA ARG A 136 11.70 9.29 5.25
C ARG A 136 11.92 8.08 4.35
N LYS A 137 12.73 8.23 3.30
CA LYS A 137 13.10 7.10 2.43
C LYS A 137 13.98 6.13 3.21
N VAL A 138 13.64 4.84 3.13
CA VAL A 138 14.48 3.78 3.69
C VAL A 138 15.63 3.52 2.69
N PRO A 139 16.90 3.55 3.15
CA PRO A 139 18.05 3.20 2.30
C PRO A 139 17.88 1.82 1.68
N LYS A 140 18.33 1.66 0.43
CA LYS A 140 18.31 0.35 -0.23
C LYS A 140 19.47 -0.48 0.30
N SER A 141 19.17 -1.69 0.79
CA SER A 141 20.18 -2.73 1.02
C SER A 141 20.57 -3.38 -0.31
N GLN A 142 21.77 -3.96 -0.36
CA GLN A 142 22.22 -4.76 -1.52
C GLN A 142 21.43 -6.08 -1.64
N ALA A 143 20.84 -6.56 -0.55
CA ALA A 143 19.91 -7.68 -0.55
C ALA A 143 18.53 -7.19 -1.07
N THR A 144 18.05 -7.87 -2.10
CA THR A 144 17.14 -7.32 -3.12
C THR A 144 15.70 -7.78 -2.90
N ILE A 145 15.11 -7.49 -1.75
CA ILE A 145 13.64 -7.53 -1.58
C ILE A 145 13.14 -6.24 -0.92
N PRO A 146 12.47 -5.35 -1.69
CA PRO A 146 11.99 -4.07 -1.18
C PRO A 146 11.05 -4.16 0.01
N PHE A 147 10.19 -5.17 0.06
CA PHE A 147 9.20 -5.30 1.13
C PHE A 147 8.74 -6.74 1.32
N VAL A 148 8.74 -7.16 2.58
CA VAL A 148 8.14 -8.40 3.06
C VAL A 148 7.28 -8.07 4.27
N LEU A 149 6.04 -8.51 4.24
CA LEU A 149 5.11 -8.49 5.37
C LEU A 149 4.75 -9.92 5.69
N THR A 150 5.00 -10.35 6.92
CA THR A 150 4.70 -11.70 7.39
C THR A 150 3.66 -11.61 8.50
N VAL A 151 2.57 -12.36 8.38
CA VAL A 151 1.57 -12.47 9.44
C VAL A 151 2.18 -13.20 10.61
N VAL A 152 2.14 -12.57 11.78
CA VAL A 152 2.49 -13.26 13.03
C VAL A 152 1.27 -14.09 13.39
N GLY A 153 1.39 -15.42 13.27
CA GLY A 153 0.30 -16.36 13.51
C GLY A 153 -0.43 -16.09 14.82
N LYS A 154 -1.73 -16.41 14.85
CA LYS A 154 -2.59 -16.30 16.04
C LYS A 154 -1.92 -17.00 17.23
N THR A 155 -1.36 -16.24 18.18
CA THR A 155 -1.71 -16.55 19.56
C THR A 155 -3.18 -16.17 19.64
N GLN A 156 -4.07 -17.16 19.65
CA GLN A 156 -5.43 -16.93 20.12
C GLN A 156 -5.29 -16.25 21.47
N VAL A 157 -5.64 -14.97 21.55
CA VAL A 157 -6.03 -14.41 22.83
C VAL A 157 -7.38 -15.06 23.11
N THR A 158 -7.33 -16.21 23.78
CA THR A 158 -8.50 -16.83 24.39
C THR A 158 -8.93 -15.91 25.53
N SER A 159 -9.62 -14.82 25.19
CA SER A 159 -10.44 -14.11 26.15
C SER A 159 -11.79 -14.80 26.16
N VAL A 160 -11.94 -15.85 26.98
CA VAL A 160 -13.09 -16.12 27.85
C VAL A 160 -12.69 -17.30 28.76
N GLU A 161 -12.31 -17.01 30.00
CA GLU A 161 -12.85 -17.73 31.17
C GLU A 161 -12.65 -16.85 32.40
N ARG A 162 -13.55 -15.86 32.54
CA ARG A 162 -13.81 -15.20 33.82
C ARG A 162 -15.13 -15.76 34.33
N GLY A 163 -15.05 -16.50 35.42
CA GLY A 163 -16.16 -16.76 36.33
C GLY A 163 -16.68 -18.19 36.26
N ASP A 164 -16.13 -19.05 37.12
CA ASP A 164 -16.97 -19.61 38.17
C ASP A 164 -16.11 -19.97 39.40
N ARG A 165 -16.45 -19.33 40.52
CA ARG A 165 -16.01 -19.74 41.86
C ARG A 165 -16.76 -21.02 42.21
N PRO A 166 -16.09 -22.11 42.60
CA PRO A 166 -16.74 -23.11 43.44
C PRO A 166 -16.90 -22.52 44.85
N LEU A 167 -18.15 -22.55 45.33
CA LEU A 167 -18.51 -22.32 46.73
C LEU A 167 -17.72 -23.29 47.63
N ALA A 168 -17.35 -22.79 48.81
CA ALA A 168 -16.69 -23.57 49.86
C ALA A 168 -17.50 -24.82 50.26
N PRO A 169 -16.85 -25.92 50.67
CA PRO A 169 -17.54 -27.06 51.23
C PRO A 169 -18.04 -26.71 52.64
N SER A 170 -19.34 -26.90 52.88
CA SER A 170 -19.91 -26.99 54.22
C SER A 170 -19.51 -28.33 54.84
N ALA A 171 -18.83 -28.28 55.99
CA ALA A 171 -18.71 -29.35 56.96
C ALA A 171 -18.75 -28.73 58.36
#